data_AF-A0A101QWR5-F1
#
_entry.id   AF-A0A101QWR5-F1
#
_cell.length_a   1.000
_cell.length_b   1.000
_cell.length_c   1.000
_cell.angle_alpha   90.00
_cell.angle_beta   90.00
_cell.angle_gamma   90.00
#
_symmetry.space_group_name_H-M   'P 1'
#
loop_
_entity.id
_entity.type
_entity.pdbx_description
1 polymer ?
#
loop_
_entity_poly.entity_id
_entity_poly.type
_entity_poly.pdbx_seq_one_letter_code
_entity_poly.pdbx_strand_id
1 'polypeptide(L)'
;MALPPPPSTALVPDVAPYARAVGRAMAYVHRVVGAAGAPSAELSLCPGFEQGFDGARARRRIVEAWGVDPGFDLAGEGFSAMVSLVLLAPGGDPELVRCLARQVETYRWRHRYRFLPGPGGLPADTDCTALALAARYESGLLPAAGLRAGARDLLRSAAPATGLPRRSAAERGAGAVRPGVFLVYWEDRKEPGTLPRGPKQDPVACANALYALLLADLTGCDEARGVADATIGHLAEHLSSGRFRCGTRYYPSPDAYLYAVSRLCARFPDAARPLTAPARRALERTGAGAPAVPGSVLETALRVLAADHLGVTAGQDERRARLARAQRPDGSWPAAAYYRMGRLPVYFGSAYLTTVFALSALRTARPAPAVPAPRTGE
;
A
#
# COMPACT_ATOMS: atom_id res chain seq x y z
N MET A 1 40.98 -4.50 30.02
CA MET A 1 39.73 -4.16 29.29
C MET A 1 40.07 -3.08 28.28
N ALA A 2 40.21 -3.45 27.01
CA ALA A 2 40.49 -2.49 25.94
C ALA A 2 39.18 -1.81 25.52
N LEU A 3 39.21 -0.47 25.40
CA LEU A 3 38.09 0.32 24.88
C LEU A 3 37.81 -0.09 23.42
N PRO A 4 36.54 -0.15 23.00
CA PRO A 4 36.20 -0.43 21.61
C PRO A 4 36.74 0.68 20.70
N PRO A 5 37.19 0.35 19.48
CA PRO A 5 37.66 1.34 18.52
C PRO A 5 36.51 2.31 18.16
N PRO A 6 36.82 3.57 17.84
CA PRO A 6 35.82 4.53 17.41
C PRO A 6 35.12 4.02 16.14
N PRO A 7 33.82 4.34 15.97
CA PRO A 7 33.09 3.96 14.77
C PRO A 7 33.81 4.50 13.54
N SER A 8 34.12 3.60 12.62
CA SER A 8 34.64 3.92 11.30
C SER A 8 33.77 5.01 10.67
N THR A 9 34.41 6.13 10.31
CA THR A 9 33.84 7.17 9.45
C THR A 9 33.63 6.57 8.06
N ALA A 10 32.57 5.77 7.93
CA ALA A 10 32.05 5.37 6.65
C ALA A 10 31.75 6.66 5.86
N LEU A 11 32.43 6.81 4.72
CA LEU A 11 32.14 7.84 3.72
C LEU A 11 30.62 7.95 3.56
N VAL A 12 30.07 9.11 3.92
CA VAL A 12 28.68 9.46 3.59
C VAL A 12 28.59 9.35 2.07
N PRO A 13 27.78 8.44 1.51
CA PRO A 13 27.64 8.31 0.07
C PRO A 13 27.21 9.67 -0.49
N ASP A 14 27.85 10.10 -1.58
CA ASP A 14 27.48 11.28 -2.34
C ASP A 14 25.95 11.30 -2.52
N VAL A 15 25.31 12.33 -1.98
CA VAL A 15 23.85 12.47 -1.91
C VAL A 15 23.23 12.60 -3.32
N ALA A 16 24.03 12.73 -4.38
CA ALA A 16 23.56 13.35 -5.60
C ALA A 16 23.44 12.53 -6.90
N PRO A 17 23.61 11.19 -7.01
CA PRO A 17 23.49 10.56 -8.34
C PRO A 17 22.09 10.74 -8.94
N TYR A 18 21.06 10.91 -8.10
CA TYR A 18 19.67 11.04 -8.53
C TYR A 18 18.99 12.35 -8.10
N ALA A 19 19.74 13.31 -7.53
CA ALA A 19 19.17 14.56 -7.00
C ALA A 19 18.38 15.35 -8.07
N ARG A 20 18.87 15.37 -9.32
CA ARG A 20 18.16 16.00 -10.45
C ARG A 20 16.82 15.31 -10.75
N ALA A 21 16.78 13.98 -10.73
CA ALA A 21 15.55 13.25 -10.99
C ALA A 21 14.53 13.45 -9.86
N VAL A 22 14.99 13.40 -8.60
CA VAL A 22 14.21 13.70 -7.40
C VAL A 22 13.63 15.12 -7.46
N GLY A 23 14.43 16.12 -7.81
CA GLY A 23 13.99 17.52 -7.92
C GLY A 23 12.89 17.71 -8.96
N ARG A 24 13.05 17.13 -10.16
CA ARG A 24 12.01 17.18 -11.21
C ARG A 24 10.73 16.45 -10.81
N ALA A 25 10.86 15.30 -10.15
CA ALA A 25 9.73 14.52 -9.67
C ALA A 25 8.94 15.28 -8.61
N MET A 26 9.65 15.91 -7.67
CA MET A 26 9.02 16.73 -6.63
C MET A 26 8.30 17.94 -7.25
N ALA A 27 8.92 18.62 -8.22
CA ALA A 27 8.28 19.72 -8.95
C ALA A 27 7.01 19.28 -9.70
N TYR A 28 7.04 18.08 -10.32
CA TYR A 28 5.85 17.47 -10.91
C TYR A 28 4.76 17.22 -9.86
N VAL A 29 5.10 16.60 -8.72
CA VAL A 29 4.14 16.30 -7.65
C VAL A 29 3.49 17.56 -7.10
N HIS A 30 4.25 18.63 -6.82
CA HIS A 30 3.69 19.90 -6.36
C HIS A 30 2.73 20.51 -7.38
N ARG A 31 3.12 20.52 -8.67
CA ARG A 31 2.30 21.06 -9.75
C ARG A 31 0.98 20.32 -9.88
N VAL A 32 1.00 18.99 -9.79
CA VAL A 32 -0.18 18.14 -10.00
C VAL A 32 -1.10 18.10 -8.78
N VAL A 33 -0.54 18.10 -7.57
CA VAL A 33 -1.35 18.11 -6.34
C VAL A 33 -2.02 19.48 -6.13
N GLY A 34 -1.27 20.56 -6.32
CA GLY A 34 -1.77 21.93 -6.16
C GLY A 34 -2.61 22.12 -4.88
N ALA A 35 -3.68 22.90 -4.99
CA ALA A 35 -4.66 23.07 -3.93
C ALA A 35 -5.74 21.96 -3.89
N ALA A 36 -5.90 21.21 -4.99
CA ALA A 36 -6.99 20.25 -5.16
C ALA A 36 -6.71 18.87 -4.53
N GLY A 37 -5.46 18.58 -4.18
CA GLY A 37 -5.04 17.28 -3.66
C GLY A 37 -4.49 16.36 -4.75
N ALA A 38 -4.10 15.15 -4.37
CA ALA A 38 -3.71 14.10 -5.30
C ALA A 38 -4.83 13.84 -6.33
N PRO A 39 -4.51 13.79 -7.64
CA PRO A 39 -5.49 13.38 -8.63
C PRO A 39 -5.89 11.92 -8.40
N SER A 40 -7.14 11.60 -8.72
CA SER A 40 -7.58 10.20 -8.78
C SER A 40 -6.80 9.43 -9.85
N ALA A 41 -6.70 8.13 -9.64
CA ALA A 41 -6.11 7.21 -10.61
C ALA A 41 -6.87 7.26 -11.95
N GLU A 42 -6.12 7.12 -13.04
CA GLU A 42 -6.66 6.73 -14.33
C GLU A 42 -7.02 5.24 -14.29
N LEU A 43 -7.89 4.83 -15.20
CA LEU A 43 -8.33 3.46 -15.34
C LEU A 43 -7.94 2.90 -16.69
N SER A 44 -7.74 1.60 -16.73
CA SER A 44 -7.44 0.86 -17.96
C SER A 44 -8.12 -0.51 -17.93
N LEU A 45 -8.48 -1.03 -19.10
CA LEU A 45 -8.97 -2.41 -19.25
C LEU A 45 -7.80 -3.40 -19.44
N CYS A 46 -6.57 -2.90 -19.54
CA CYS A 46 -5.35 -3.70 -19.66
C CYS A 46 -4.29 -3.28 -18.62
N PRO A 47 -3.51 -4.23 -18.06
CA PRO A 47 -2.52 -3.93 -17.03
C PRO A 47 -1.38 -3.02 -17.52
N GLY A 48 -1.08 -3.02 -18.83
CA GLY A 48 -0.03 -2.22 -19.44
C GLY A 48 -0.37 -0.73 -19.61
N PHE A 49 -1.59 -0.29 -19.29
CA PHE A 49 -2.02 1.12 -19.43
C PHE A 49 -1.82 1.70 -20.85
N GLU A 50 -1.98 0.89 -21.89
CA GLU A 50 -1.89 1.34 -23.29
C GLU A 50 -2.97 2.37 -23.63
N GLN A 51 -4.16 2.20 -23.06
CA GLN A 51 -5.28 3.14 -23.19
C GLN A 51 -5.90 3.42 -21.82
N GLY A 52 -5.62 4.61 -21.30
CA GLY A 52 -6.22 5.12 -20.07
C GLY A 52 -7.55 5.84 -20.31
N PHE A 53 -8.39 5.88 -19.28
CA PHE A 53 -9.58 6.74 -19.21
C PHE A 53 -9.82 7.21 -17.78
N ASP A 54 -10.46 8.36 -17.63
CA ASP A 54 -10.85 8.89 -16.32
C ASP A 54 -12.00 8.09 -15.67
N GLY A 55 -12.15 8.24 -14.36
CA GLY A 55 -13.20 7.57 -13.58
C GLY A 55 -14.61 7.90 -14.03
N ALA A 56 -14.87 9.14 -14.47
CA ALA A 56 -16.20 9.58 -14.91
C ALA A 56 -16.64 8.85 -16.20
N ARG A 57 -15.69 8.39 -17.02
CA ARG A 57 -15.96 7.58 -18.22
C ARG A 57 -15.99 6.08 -17.95
N ALA A 58 -15.54 5.65 -16.77
CA ALA A 58 -15.25 4.24 -16.53
C ALA A 58 -16.48 3.34 -16.61
N ARG A 59 -17.62 3.74 -16.03
CA ARG A 59 -18.86 2.94 -16.08
C ARG A 59 -19.28 2.66 -17.53
N ARG A 60 -19.26 3.69 -18.39
CA ARG A 60 -19.57 3.56 -19.81
C ARG A 60 -18.60 2.61 -20.51
N ARG A 61 -17.29 2.78 -20.30
CA ARG A 61 -16.26 1.92 -20.89
C ARG A 61 -16.40 0.44 -20.50
N ILE A 62 -16.77 0.17 -19.24
CA ILE A 62 -16.98 -1.19 -18.73
C ILE A 62 -18.21 -1.82 -19.39
N VAL A 63 -19.31 -1.07 -19.53
CA VAL A 63 -20.52 -1.53 -20.23
C VAL A 63 -20.23 -1.78 -21.71
N GLU A 64 -19.52 -0.88 -22.39
CA GLU A 64 -19.10 -1.06 -23.79
C GLU A 64 -18.23 -2.32 -23.98
N ALA A 65 -17.30 -2.58 -23.05
CA ALA A 65 -16.35 -3.68 -23.18
C ALA A 65 -16.95 -5.06 -22.81
N TRP A 66 -17.84 -5.12 -21.82
CA TRP A 66 -18.29 -6.40 -21.25
C TRP A 66 -19.80 -6.54 -21.10
N GLY A 67 -20.59 -5.53 -21.43
CA GLY A 67 -22.05 -5.55 -21.23
C GLY A 67 -22.48 -5.62 -19.76
N VAL A 68 -21.57 -5.29 -18.83
CA VAL A 68 -21.83 -5.36 -17.39
C VAL A 68 -21.76 -3.95 -16.79
N ASP A 69 -22.80 -3.57 -16.07
CA ASP A 69 -22.77 -2.36 -15.25
C ASP A 69 -22.11 -2.68 -13.89
N PRO A 70 -21.02 -2.00 -13.50
CA PRO A 70 -20.42 -2.19 -12.19
C PRO A 70 -21.38 -1.79 -11.04
N GLY A 71 -22.37 -0.94 -11.31
CA GLY A 71 -23.37 -0.49 -10.34
C GLY A 71 -22.94 0.70 -9.48
N PHE A 72 -21.78 1.30 -9.77
CA PHE A 72 -21.22 2.44 -9.06
C PHE A 72 -20.28 3.27 -9.94
N ASP A 73 -20.09 4.53 -9.59
CA ASP A 73 -19.10 5.40 -10.23
C ASP A 73 -17.69 5.10 -9.69
N LEU A 74 -16.69 5.15 -10.58
CA LEU A 74 -15.28 4.95 -10.27
C LEU A 74 -14.50 6.27 -10.23
N ALA A 75 -15.18 7.40 -10.44
CA ALA A 75 -14.61 8.73 -10.26
C ALA A 75 -14.30 9.04 -8.79
N GLY A 76 -13.26 9.86 -8.57
CA GLY A 76 -12.98 10.45 -7.27
C GLY A 76 -12.43 9.46 -6.24
N GLU A 77 -11.77 8.37 -6.64
CA GLU A 77 -11.15 7.45 -5.68
C GLU A 77 -10.12 8.17 -4.79
N GLY A 78 -10.05 7.77 -3.52
CA GLY A 78 -9.20 8.40 -2.49
C GLY A 78 -7.94 7.63 -2.14
N PHE A 79 -7.78 6.42 -2.69
CA PHE A 79 -6.66 5.55 -2.38
C PHE A 79 -5.33 6.13 -2.88
N SER A 80 -5.34 6.84 -4.02
CA SER A 80 -4.14 7.54 -4.49
C SER A 80 -3.62 8.57 -3.50
N ALA A 81 -4.52 9.30 -2.83
CA ALA A 81 -4.15 10.25 -1.78
C ALA A 81 -3.59 9.54 -0.55
N MET A 82 -4.18 8.41 -0.14
CA MET A 82 -3.71 7.60 1.00
C MET A 82 -2.30 7.05 0.77
N VAL A 83 -2.07 6.43 -0.39
CA VAL A 83 -0.76 5.90 -0.80
C VAL A 83 0.27 7.03 -0.89
N SER A 84 -0.12 8.18 -1.43
CA SER A 84 0.78 9.33 -1.53
C SER A 84 1.16 9.88 -0.17
N LEU A 85 0.22 9.91 0.79
CA LEU A 85 0.52 10.32 2.16
C LEU A 85 1.53 9.36 2.81
N VAL A 86 1.38 8.04 2.62
CA VAL A 86 2.34 7.03 3.11
C VAL A 86 3.75 7.27 2.58
N LEU A 87 3.88 7.53 1.28
CA LEU A 87 5.17 7.61 0.59
C LEU A 87 5.86 8.96 0.72
N LEU A 88 5.08 10.04 0.85
CA LEU A 88 5.60 11.41 0.83
C LEU A 88 5.74 12.01 2.22
N ALA A 89 4.98 11.54 3.23
CA ALA A 89 5.10 12.08 4.58
C ALA A 89 6.50 11.94 5.20
N PRO A 90 7.20 10.80 5.06
CA PRO A 90 8.56 10.67 5.58
C PRO A 90 9.53 11.67 4.93
N GLY A 91 9.85 12.74 5.67
CA GLY A 91 10.74 13.81 5.23
C GLY A 91 10.19 14.67 4.08
N GLY A 92 8.89 14.62 3.78
CA GLY A 92 8.27 15.45 2.74
C GLY A 92 8.03 16.90 3.15
N ASP A 93 7.53 17.69 2.19
CA ASP A 93 7.06 19.05 2.43
C ASP A 93 5.81 19.04 3.35
N PRO A 94 5.86 19.72 4.51
CA PRO A 94 4.73 19.81 5.44
C PRO A 94 3.43 20.34 4.82
N GLU A 95 3.49 21.22 3.81
CA GLU A 95 2.31 21.74 3.12
C GLU A 95 1.65 20.66 2.25
N LEU A 96 2.46 19.95 1.48
CA LEU A 96 2.01 18.82 0.67
C LEU A 96 1.37 17.74 1.55
N VAL A 97 2.01 17.39 2.66
CA VAL A 97 1.50 16.40 3.63
C VAL A 97 0.16 16.84 4.22
N ARG A 98 0.03 18.11 4.61
CA ARG A 98 -1.24 18.67 5.12
C ARG A 98 -2.33 18.66 4.04
N CYS A 99 -2.00 18.96 2.79
CA CYS A 99 -2.95 18.93 1.67
C CYS A 99 -3.50 17.51 1.45
N LEU A 100 -2.60 16.52 1.34
CA LEU A 100 -2.97 15.10 1.19
C LEU A 100 -3.80 14.60 2.37
N ALA A 101 -3.43 14.94 3.61
CA ALA A 101 -4.16 14.51 4.79
C ALA A 101 -5.57 15.11 4.90
N ARG A 102 -5.75 16.37 4.45
CA ARG A 102 -7.09 16.97 4.33
C ARG A 102 -7.93 16.22 3.31
N GLN A 103 -7.36 15.93 2.14
CA GLN A 103 -8.05 15.13 1.12
C GLN A 103 -8.42 13.75 1.66
N VAL A 104 -7.49 13.03 2.30
CA VAL A 104 -7.75 11.70 2.91
C VAL A 104 -8.90 11.76 3.93
N GLU A 105 -9.04 12.85 4.71
CA GLU A 105 -10.15 13.00 5.65
C GLU A 105 -11.53 13.05 4.98
N THR A 106 -11.61 13.53 3.73
CA THR A 106 -12.89 13.57 2.99
C THR A 106 -13.45 12.17 2.68
N TYR A 107 -12.60 11.14 2.72
CA TYR A 107 -12.96 9.74 2.51
C TYR A 107 -13.37 9.00 3.80
N ARG A 108 -13.34 9.70 4.93
CA ARG A 108 -13.56 9.10 6.24
C ARG A 108 -15.05 8.86 6.49
N TRP A 109 -15.34 7.70 7.05
CA TRP A 109 -16.61 7.35 7.66
C TRP A 109 -16.35 6.78 9.06
N ARG A 110 -16.69 7.56 10.09
CA ARG A 110 -16.35 7.25 11.49
C ARG A 110 -14.84 7.04 11.70
N HIS A 111 -14.36 5.82 11.89
CA HIS A 111 -12.92 5.51 11.99
C HIS A 111 -12.40 4.71 10.79
N ARG A 112 -13.22 4.56 9.75
CA ARG A 112 -12.92 3.82 8.54
C ARG A 112 -12.78 4.76 7.35
N TYR A 113 -12.12 4.31 6.29
CA TYR A 113 -11.89 5.09 5.09
C TYR A 113 -12.35 4.33 3.86
N ARG A 114 -12.97 5.07 2.93
CA ARG A 114 -13.52 4.54 1.69
C ARG A 114 -12.54 4.64 0.54
N PHE A 115 -12.58 3.63 -0.32
CA PHE A 115 -11.96 3.71 -1.63
C PHE A 115 -12.71 4.71 -2.55
N LEU A 116 -14.05 4.64 -2.57
CA LEU A 116 -14.95 5.50 -3.38
C LEU A 116 -16.08 6.06 -2.51
N PRO A 117 -16.09 7.36 -2.17
CA PRO A 117 -17.00 7.93 -1.18
C PRO A 117 -18.37 8.34 -1.74
N GLY A 118 -18.58 8.25 -3.06
CA GLY A 118 -19.81 8.70 -3.73
C GLY A 118 -21.04 7.81 -3.45
N PRO A 119 -22.26 8.28 -3.78
CA PRO A 119 -23.48 7.49 -3.68
C PRO A 119 -23.38 6.17 -4.47
N GLY A 120 -23.72 5.05 -3.82
CA GLY A 120 -23.54 3.72 -4.40
C GLY A 120 -22.08 3.25 -4.44
N GLY A 121 -21.13 4.04 -3.93
CA GLY A 121 -19.71 3.72 -3.85
C GLY A 121 -19.40 2.51 -2.98
N LEU A 122 -18.11 2.17 -2.90
CA LEU A 122 -17.68 1.04 -2.09
C LEU A 122 -17.76 1.39 -0.60
N PRO A 123 -18.21 0.46 0.26
CA PRO A 123 -18.08 0.62 1.70
C PRO A 123 -16.61 0.89 2.05
N ALA A 124 -16.39 1.46 3.23
CA ALA A 124 -15.05 1.51 3.76
C ALA A 124 -14.42 0.11 3.73
N ASP A 125 -13.15 0.03 3.36
CA ASP A 125 -12.39 -1.23 3.34
C ASP A 125 -11.13 -1.18 4.21
N THR A 126 -10.68 -2.37 4.59
CA THR A 126 -9.59 -2.59 5.55
C THR A 126 -8.27 -2.00 5.05
N ASP A 127 -8.05 -2.02 3.74
CA ASP A 127 -6.82 -1.55 3.12
C ASP A 127 -6.72 -0.02 3.17
N CYS A 128 -7.76 0.67 2.66
CA CYS A 128 -7.91 2.12 2.75
C CYS A 128 -7.80 2.61 4.18
N THR A 129 -8.52 1.95 5.10
CA THR A 129 -8.55 2.34 6.51
C THR A 129 -7.19 2.21 7.15
N ALA A 130 -6.47 1.12 6.90
CA ALA A 130 -5.17 0.90 7.50
C ALA A 130 -4.12 1.89 6.98
N LEU A 131 -4.07 2.14 5.67
CA LEU A 131 -3.14 3.12 5.09
C LEU A 131 -3.43 4.53 5.61
N ALA A 132 -4.69 4.95 5.63
CA ALA A 132 -5.07 6.28 6.11
C ALA A 132 -4.73 6.48 7.60
N LEU A 133 -5.06 5.51 8.46
CA LEU A 133 -4.76 5.59 9.89
C LEU A 133 -3.24 5.66 10.15
N ALA A 134 -2.48 4.74 9.55
CA ALA A 134 -1.04 4.67 9.73
C ALA A 134 -0.34 5.94 9.22
N ALA A 135 -0.61 6.35 7.98
CA ALA A 135 0.05 7.49 7.37
C ALA A 135 -0.22 8.80 8.13
N ARG A 136 -1.46 9.02 8.58
CA ARG A 136 -1.79 10.21 9.37
C ARG A 136 -1.13 10.21 10.74
N TYR A 137 -1.08 9.05 11.41
CA TYR A 137 -0.41 8.94 12.70
C TYR A 137 1.09 9.20 12.57
N GLU A 138 1.75 8.57 11.61
CA GLU A 138 3.19 8.74 11.36
C GLU A 138 3.53 10.17 10.91
N SER A 139 2.57 10.89 10.32
CA SER A 139 2.70 12.31 9.98
C SER A 139 2.41 13.26 11.15
N GLY A 140 2.05 12.75 12.34
CA GLY A 140 1.65 13.56 13.49
C GLY A 140 0.27 14.24 13.36
N LEU A 141 -0.55 13.80 12.40
CA LEU A 141 -1.87 14.37 12.09
C LEU A 141 -3.05 13.57 12.65
N LEU A 142 -2.77 12.45 13.31
CA LEU A 142 -3.75 11.65 14.05
C LEU A 142 -3.17 11.37 15.44
N PRO A 143 -3.87 11.73 16.54
CA PRO A 143 -3.41 11.42 17.88
C PRO A 143 -3.47 9.91 18.14
N ALA A 144 -2.67 9.42 19.11
CA ALA A 144 -2.61 8.00 19.47
C ALA A 144 -3.97 7.41 19.86
N ALA A 145 -4.82 8.18 20.56
CA ALA A 145 -6.19 7.77 20.87
C ALA A 145 -7.03 7.50 19.60
N GLY A 146 -6.88 8.33 18.57
CA GLY A 146 -7.54 8.16 17.28
C GLY A 146 -7.04 6.93 16.53
N LEU A 147 -5.72 6.68 16.53
CA LEU A 147 -5.14 5.47 15.96
C LEU A 147 -5.67 4.21 16.67
N ARG A 148 -5.67 4.19 18.00
CA ARG A 148 -6.19 3.06 18.79
C ARG A 148 -7.67 2.79 18.53
N ALA A 149 -8.50 3.84 18.40
CA ALA A 149 -9.91 3.68 18.05
C ALA A 149 -10.08 3.07 16.65
N GLY A 150 -9.33 3.54 15.65
CA GLY A 150 -9.35 2.98 14.30
C GLY A 150 -8.82 1.54 14.25
N ALA A 151 -7.76 1.22 14.97
CA ALA A 151 -7.22 -0.13 15.05
C ALA A 151 -8.20 -1.13 15.70
N ARG A 152 -8.99 -0.70 16.69
CA ARG A 152 -10.10 -1.52 17.23
C ARG A 152 -11.19 -1.77 16.20
N ASP A 153 -11.48 -0.80 15.34
CA ASP A 153 -12.41 -1.02 14.22
C ASP A 153 -11.82 -1.93 13.13
N LEU A 154 -10.51 -1.88 12.89
CA LEU A 154 -9.81 -2.85 12.03
C LEU A 154 -9.88 -4.27 12.59
N LEU A 155 -9.69 -4.48 13.90
CA LEU A 155 -9.81 -5.80 14.53
C LEU A 155 -11.16 -6.48 14.24
N ARG A 156 -12.24 -5.68 14.18
CA ARG A 156 -13.58 -6.18 13.84
C ARG A 156 -13.73 -6.67 12.40
N SER A 157 -12.75 -6.42 11.52
CA SER A 157 -12.71 -7.04 10.18
C SER A 157 -12.08 -8.43 10.17
N ALA A 158 -11.46 -8.88 11.28
CA ALA A 158 -10.89 -10.22 11.34
C ALA A 158 -11.98 -11.27 11.11
N ALA A 159 -11.68 -12.28 10.29
CA ALA A 159 -12.64 -13.34 10.01
C ALA A 159 -12.95 -14.14 11.30
N PRO A 160 -14.23 -14.38 11.62
CA PRO A 160 -14.60 -15.13 12.82
C PRO A 160 -14.14 -16.59 12.74
N ALA A 161 -13.95 -17.22 13.91
CA ALA A 161 -13.57 -18.63 14.00
C ALA A 161 -14.65 -19.59 13.47
N THR A 162 -15.92 -19.20 13.59
CA THR A 162 -17.08 -19.96 13.13
C THR A 162 -18.07 -19.03 12.41
N GLY A 163 -18.99 -19.60 11.62
CA GLY A 163 -20.09 -18.82 11.04
C GLY A 163 -19.78 -18.06 9.75
N LEU A 164 -18.67 -18.35 9.06
CA LEU A 164 -18.48 -17.85 7.70
C LEU A 164 -19.52 -18.50 6.75
N PRO A 165 -20.27 -17.72 5.96
CA PRO A 165 -21.26 -18.26 5.02
C PRO A 165 -20.62 -19.27 4.05
N ARG A 166 -21.33 -20.36 3.76
CA ARG A 166 -20.94 -21.28 2.69
C ARG A 166 -20.89 -20.49 1.37
N ARG A 167 -19.78 -20.65 0.65
CA ARG A 167 -19.53 -19.93 -0.61
C ARG A 167 -20.56 -20.23 -1.68
N SER A 168 -20.92 -19.20 -2.41
CA SER A 168 -21.58 -19.35 -3.71
C SER A 168 -20.62 -19.88 -4.77
N ALA A 169 -21.17 -20.46 -5.83
CA ALA A 169 -20.44 -20.98 -6.98
C ALA A 169 -19.48 -19.95 -7.64
N ALA A 170 -19.81 -18.66 -7.57
CA ALA A 170 -19.02 -17.56 -8.13
C ALA A 170 -17.81 -17.15 -7.26
N GLU A 171 -17.75 -17.60 -5.99
CA GLU A 171 -16.70 -17.26 -5.03
C GLU A 171 -15.58 -18.30 -4.95
N ARG A 172 -15.67 -19.38 -5.74
CA ARG A 172 -14.74 -20.52 -5.74
C ARG A 172 -13.30 -20.18 -6.13
N GLY A 173 -13.04 -18.99 -6.70
CA GLY A 173 -11.69 -18.52 -7.05
C GLY A 173 -10.93 -17.77 -5.96
N ALA A 174 -11.59 -17.28 -4.90
CA ALA A 174 -10.88 -16.73 -3.74
C ALA A 174 -10.44 -17.91 -2.85
N GLY A 175 -9.21 -18.01 -2.35
CA GLY A 175 -8.82 -19.12 -1.45
C GLY A 175 -9.67 -19.16 -0.16
N ALA A 176 -9.79 -20.31 0.52
CA ALA A 176 -10.59 -20.42 1.74
C ALA A 176 -10.22 -19.32 2.77
N VAL A 177 -11.24 -18.65 3.32
CA VAL A 177 -11.08 -17.58 4.30
C VAL A 177 -10.58 -18.19 5.62
N ARG A 178 -9.53 -17.61 6.17
CA ARG A 178 -8.89 -18.08 7.41
C ARG A 178 -9.41 -17.33 8.63
N PRO A 179 -9.86 -18.05 9.68
CA PRO A 179 -10.11 -17.46 10.98
C PRO A 179 -8.98 -16.56 11.48
N GLY A 180 -9.35 -15.45 12.15
CA GLY A 180 -8.42 -14.52 12.76
C GLY A 180 -7.63 -13.65 11.78
N VAL A 181 -7.77 -13.85 10.46
CA VAL A 181 -7.10 -13.03 9.45
C VAL A 181 -8.06 -11.95 8.94
N PHE A 182 -7.55 -10.73 8.79
CA PHE A 182 -8.32 -9.58 8.32
C PHE A 182 -9.05 -9.85 7.00
N LEU A 183 -10.34 -9.49 6.95
CA LEU A 183 -11.11 -9.40 5.71
C LEU A 183 -10.85 -8.05 5.04
N VAL A 184 -11.01 -7.98 3.73
CA VAL A 184 -10.92 -6.75 2.95
C VAL A 184 -12.13 -5.85 3.20
N TYR A 185 -13.32 -6.44 3.26
CA TYR A 185 -14.56 -5.72 3.52
C TYR A 185 -15.11 -6.15 4.87
N TRP A 186 -15.60 -5.20 5.66
CA TRP A 186 -16.34 -5.51 6.88
C TRP A 186 -17.70 -6.09 6.53
N GLU A 187 -18.04 -7.22 7.15
CA GLU A 187 -19.33 -7.88 6.99
C GLU A 187 -20.28 -7.54 8.17
N ASP A 188 -20.11 -6.35 8.78
CA ASP A 188 -20.85 -5.92 9.97
C ASP A 188 -22.10 -5.07 9.68
N ARG A 189 -22.34 -4.74 8.40
CA ARG A 189 -23.49 -3.96 7.90
C ARG A 189 -23.71 -2.63 8.64
N LYS A 190 -22.67 -2.08 9.27
CA LYS A 190 -22.80 -0.81 10.00
C LYS A 190 -22.88 0.40 9.09
N GLU A 191 -22.35 0.29 7.87
CA GLU A 191 -22.32 1.38 6.92
C GLU A 191 -23.61 1.45 6.08
N PRO A 192 -24.45 2.47 6.25
CA PRO A 192 -25.72 2.56 5.56
C PRO A 192 -25.55 2.66 4.04
N GLY A 193 -26.46 2.04 3.29
CA GLY A 193 -26.48 2.13 1.83
C GLY A 193 -25.39 1.33 1.12
N THR A 194 -24.64 0.49 1.84
CA THR A 194 -23.59 -0.35 1.24
C THR A 194 -24.06 -1.80 1.10
N LEU A 195 -23.71 -2.41 -0.03
CA LEU A 195 -24.02 -3.82 -0.28
C LEU A 195 -22.94 -4.74 0.31
N PRO A 196 -23.31 -5.86 0.94
CA PRO A 196 -22.35 -6.88 1.34
C PRO A 196 -21.49 -7.32 0.16
N ARG A 197 -20.18 -7.45 0.39
CA ARG A 197 -19.22 -7.82 -0.66
C ARG A 197 -18.75 -9.26 -0.52
N GLY A 198 -19.07 -9.92 0.59
CA GLY A 198 -18.68 -11.28 0.89
C GLY A 198 -17.26 -11.35 1.45
N PRO A 199 -16.96 -12.40 2.23
CA PRO A 199 -15.70 -12.51 2.95
C PRO A 199 -14.56 -12.76 1.96
N LYS A 200 -13.64 -11.79 1.89
CA LYS A 200 -12.46 -11.81 1.02
C LYS A 200 -11.24 -11.45 1.84
N GLN A 201 -10.14 -12.16 1.61
CA GLN A 201 -8.83 -11.86 2.18
C GLN A 201 -7.89 -11.51 1.03
N ASP A 202 -7.13 -10.43 1.19
CA ASP A 202 -6.05 -10.05 0.28
C ASP A 202 -4.77 -9.85 1.08
N PRO A 203 -3.67 -10.53 0.74
CA PRO A 203 -2.42 -10.44 1.49
C PRO A 203 -1.85 -9.02 1.61
N VAL A 204 -2.08 -8.13 0.63
CA VAL A 204 -1.63 -6.72 0.72
C VAL A 204 -2.45 -5.96 1.75
N ALA A 205 -3.78 -6.05 1.66
CA ALA A 205 -4.68 -5.43 2.62
C ALA A 205 -4.44 -5.95 4.06
N CYS A 206 -4.17 -7.25 4.21
CA CYS A 206 -3.82 -7.86 5.49
C CYS A 206 -2.49 -7.31 6.04
N ALA A 207 -1.48 -7.12 5.20
CA ALA A 207 -0.21 -6.55 5.61
C ALA A 207 -0.36 -5.08 6.07
N ASN A 208 -1.14 -4.28 5.34
CA ASN A 208 -1.43 -2.91 5.71
C ASN A 208 -2.24 -2.83 7.03
N ALA A 209 -3.26 -3.68 7.20
CA ALA A 209 -4.03 -3.76 8.44
C ALA A 209 -3.19 -4.16 9.64
N LEU A 210 -2.32 -5.17 9.48
CA LEU A 210 -1.37 -5.57 10.51
C LEU A 210 -0.42 -4.41 10.87
N TYR A 211 0.03 -3.63 9.89
CA TYR A 211 0.90 -2.48 10.12
C TYR A 211 0.21 -1.47 11.05
N ALA A 212 -1.04 -1.09 10.74
CA ALA A 212 -1.81 -0.17 11.56
C ALA A 212 -2.12 -0.73 12.95
N LEU A 213 -2.38 -2.04 13.06
CA LEU A 213 -2.62 -2.71 14.34
C LEU A 213 -1.38 -2.68 15.25
N LEU A 214 -0.21 -3.04 14.71
CA LEU A 214 1.06 -3.03 15.44
C LEU A 214 1.46 -1.60 15.83
N LEU A 215 1.20 -0.62 14.96
CA LEU A 215 1.46 0.79 15.24
C LEU A 215 0.61 1.33 16.40
N ALA A 216 -0.61 0.81 16.57
CA ALA A 216 -1.51 1.20 17.64
C ALA A 216 -1.14 0.63 19.02
N ASP A 217 -0.16 -0.30 19.06
CA ASP A 217 0.32 -1.00 20.25
C ASP A 217 -0.82 -1.67 21.05
N LEU A 218 -1.72 -2.34 20.33
CA LEU A 218 -2.85 -3.07 20.95
C LEU A 218 -2.53 -4.54 21.25
N THR A 219 -1.32 -5.02 20.93
CA THR A 219 -0.92 -6.43 21.07
C THR A 219 -0.77 -6.93 22.52
N GLY A 220 -0.92 -6.03 23.50
CA GLY A 220 -1.15 -6.38 24.90
C GLY A 220 -2.53 -7.01 25.16
N CYS A 221 -3.49 -6.89 24.23
CA CYS A 221 -4.79 -7.55 24.27
C CYS A 221 -4.74 -8.90 23.54
N ASP A 222 -5.27 -9.95 24.17
CA ASP A 222 -5.25 -11.33 23.65
C ASP A 222 -5.93 -11.45 22.27
N GLU A 223 -7.06 -10.76 22.06
CA GLU A 223 -7.75 -10.73 20.76
C GLU A 223 -6.85 -10.15 19.67
N ALA A 224 -6.23 -9.00 19.95
CA ALA A 224 -5.35 -8.34 18.99
C ALA A 224 -4.11 -9.18 18.67
N ARG A 225 -3.54 -9.85 19.69
CA ARG A 225 -2.43 -10.78 19.52
C ARG A 225 -2.81 -11.96 18.64
N GLY A 226 -3.94 -12.60 18.90
CA GLY A 226 -4.43 -13.72 18.09
C GLY A 226 -4.64 -13.35 16.62
N VAL A 227 -5.22 -12.18 16.36
CA VAL A 227 -5.39 -11.65 14.99
C VAL A 227 -4.05 -11.35 14.33
N ALA A 228 -3.11 -10.75 15.06
CA ALA A 228 -1.77 -10.47 14.55
C ALA A 228 -1.03 -11.75 14.17
N ASP A 229 -1.02 -12.76 15.05
CA ASP A 229 -0.35 -14.04 14.83
C ASP A 229 -0.95 -14.80 13.64
N ALA A 230 -2.29 -14.88 13.56
CA ALA A 230 -2.98 -15.49 12.43
C ALA A 230 -2.64 -14.79 11.10
N THR A 231 -2.60 -13.46 11.12
CA THR A 231 -2.25 -12.65 9.94
C THR A 231 -0.79 -12.84 9.52
N ILE A 232 0.15 -12.86 10.47
CA ILE A 232 1.57 -13.17 10.19
C ILE A 232 1.70 -14.55 9.55
N GLY A 233 1.03 -15.57 10.11
CA GLY A 233 1.02 -16.92 9.54
C GLY A 233 0.47 -16.95 8.10
N HIS A 234 -0.62 -16.21 7.84
CA HIS A 234 -1.18 -16.08 6.48
C HIS A 234 -0.20 -15.45 5.49
N LEU A 235 0.47 -14.36 5.87
CA LEU A 235 1.47 -13.70 5.04
C LEU A 235 2.69 -14.61 4.80
N ALA A 236 3.19 -15.27 5.84
CA ALA A 236 4.32 -16.19 5.74
C ALA A 236 4.04 -17.35 4.77
N GLU A 237 2.83 -17.91 4.81
CA GLU A 237 2.43 -18.95 3.87
C GLU A 237 2.28 -18.42 2.44
N HIS A 238 1.75 -17.21 2.25
CA HIS A 238 1.63 -16.62 0.92
C HIS A 238 3.01 -16.42 0.25
N LEU A 239 4.03 -16.01 1.02
CA LEU A 239 5.43 -15.99 0.60
C LEU A 239 5.97 -17.38 0.27
N SER A 240 5.81 -18.32 1.20
CA SER A 240 6.44 -19.65 1.14
C SER A 240 5.85 -20.52 0.03
N SER A 241 4.54 -20.40 -0.23
CA SER A 241 3.85 -21.07 -1.34
C SER A 241 4.19 -20.49 -2.71
N GLY A 242 4.84 -19.32 -2.79
CA GLY A 242 5.14 -18.64 -4.06
C GLY A 242 3.93 -18.02 -4.76
N ARG A 243 2.72 -18.10 -4.17
CA ARG A 243 1.48 -17.55 -4.75
C ARG A 243 1.56 -16.06 -5.03
N PHE A 244 2.36 -15.32 -4.25
CA PHE A 244 2.57 -13.89 -4.45
C PHE A 244 3.08 -13.51 -5.84
N ARG A 245 3.76 -14.43 -6.55
CA ARG A 245 4.33 -14.20 -7.89
C ARG A 245 3.27 -13.83 -8.93
N CYS A 246 2.01 -14.21 -8.71
CA CYS A 246 0.88 -13.89 -9.58
C CYS A 246 0.15 -12.59 -9.18
N GLY A 247 0.75 -11.80 -8.29
CA GLY A 247 0.06 -10.72 -7.60
C GLY A 247 -1.00 -11.26 -6.62
N THR A 248 -1.91 -10.38 -6.21
CA THR A 248 -3.05 -10.69 -5.36
C THR A 248 -4.37 -10.39 -6.06
N ARG A 249 -5.49 -10.44 -5.32
CA ARG A 249 -6.80 -10.17 -5.89
C ARG A 249 -6.87 -8.73 -6.38
N TYR A 250 -6.38 -7.79 -5.56
CA TYR A 250 -6.46 -6.36 -5.86
C TYR A 250 -5.15 -5.77 -6.38
N TYR A 251 -4.01 -6.46 -6.24
CA TYR A 251 -2.72 -5.93 -6.67
C TYR A 251 -2.12 -6.84 -7.75
N PRO A 252 -2.11 -6.43 -9.03
CA PRO A 252 -1.63 -7.30 -10.11
C PRO A 252 -0.12 -7.58 -10.02
N SER A 253 0.66 -6.66 -9.45
CA SER A 253 2.10 -6.82 -9.34
C SER A 253 2.50 -7.63 -8.08
N PRO A 254 3.42 -8.60 -8.20
CA PRO A 254 4.02 -9.25 -7.03
C PRO A 254 4.82 -8.28 -6.15
N ASP A 255 5.40 -7.24 -6.73
CA ASP A 255 6.23 -6.27 -5.99
C ASP A 255 5.39 -5.41 -5.04
N ALA A 256 4.08 -5.24 -5.29
CA ALA A 256 3.18 -4.55 -4.36
C ALA A 256 3.03 -5.30 -3.04
N TYR A 257 2.94 -6.63 -3.11
CA TYR A 257 2.92 -7.49 -1.92
C TYR A 257 4.26 -7.48 -1.19
N LEU A 258 5.37 -7.62 -1.91
CA LEU A 258 6.70 -7.54 -1.30
C LEU A 258 6.95 -6.18 -0.63
N TYR A 259 6.49 -5.09 -1.22
CA TYR A 259 6.55 -3.76 -0.63
C TYR A 259 5.71 -3.65 0.66
N ALA A 260 4.47 -4.16 0.67
CA ALA A 260 3.63 -4.10 1.87
C ALA A 260 4.23 -4.93 3.03
N VAL A 261 4.74 -6.13 2.76
CA VAL A 261 5.40 -6.96 3.77
C VAL A 261 6.72 -6.35 4.24
N SER A 262 7.52 -5.79 3.33
CA SER A 262 8.81 -5.22 3.71
C SER A 262 8.66 -4.04 4.68
N ARG A 263 7.60 -3.24 4.54
CA ARG A 263 7.26 -2.18 5.51
C ARG A 263 7.07 -2.73 6.92
N LEU A 264 6.35 -3.86 7.06
CA LEU A 264 6.19 -4.53 8.35
C LEU A 264 7.55 -4.98 8.91
N CYS A 265 8.37 -5.62 8.09
CA CYS A 265 9.69 -6.11 8.48
C CYS A 265 10.61 -4.97 8.95
N ALA A 266 10.59 -3.83 8.26
CA ALA A 266 11.41 -2.67 8.62
C ALA A 266 10.91 -1.98 9.89
N ARG A 267 9.59 -1.84 10.05
CA ARG A 267 9.00 -1.06 11.15
C ARG A 267 8.90 -1.85 12.46
N PHE A 268 8.66 -3.17 12.36
CA PHE A 268 8.37 -4.06 13.48
C PHE A 268 9.21 -5.34 13.39
N PRO A 269 10.55 -5.25 13.49
CA PRO A 269 11.44 -6.38 13.22
C PRO A 269 11.18 -7.61 14.08
N ASP A 270 10.76 -7.44 15.34
CA ASP A 270 10.46 -8.54 16.24
C ASP A 270 9.15 -9.24 15.88
N ALA A 271 8.06 -8.49 15.71
CA ALA A 271 6.76 -9.04 15.34
C ALA A 271 6.77 -9.65 13.93
N ALA A 272 7.47 -9.02 12.99
CA ALA A 272 7.58 -9.47 11.60
C ALA A 272 8.74 -10.45 11.36
N ARG A 273 9.43 -10.92 12.41
CA ARG A 273 10.55 -11.87 12.31
C ARG A 273 10.23 -13.11 11.44
N PRO A 274 9.04 -13.73 11.50
CA PRO A 274 8.70 -14.86 10.62
C PRO A 274 8.64 -14.51 9.13
N LEU A 275 8.49 -13.23 8.78
CA LEU A 275 8.33 -12.73 7.41
C LEU A 275 9.66 -12.29 6.78
N THR A 276 10.60 -11.78 7.57
CA THR A 276 11.82 -11.10 7.07
C THR A 276 12.66 -11.96 6.14
N ALA A 277 13.06 -13.16 6.58
CA ALA A 277 13.89 -14.04 5.75
C ALA A 277 13.14 -14.59 4.51
N PRO A 278 11.87 -15.05 4.63
CA PRO A 278 11.07 -15.39 3.45
C PRO A 278 10.91 -14.24 2.45
N ALA A 279 10.66 -13.02 2.92
CA ALA A 279 10.49 -11.84 2.07
C ALA A 279 11.79 -11.50 1.31
N ARG A 280 12.95 -11.56 1.98
CA ARG A 280 14.27 -11.38 1.33
C ARG A 280 14.50 -12.40 0.22
N ARG A 281 14.28 -13.69 0.51
CA ARG A 281 14.42 -14.75 -0.50
C ARG A 281 13.43 -14.60 -1.65
N ALA A 282 12.22 -14.11 -1.37
CA ALA A 282 11.20 -13.88 -2.40
C ALA A 282 11.60 -12.73 -3.33
N LEU A 283 12.14 -11.64 -2.77
CA LEU A 283 12.66 -10.49 -3.51
C LEU A 283 13.84 -10.89 -4.42
N GLU A 284 14.82 -11.62 -3.89
CA GLU A 284 15.99 -12.10 -4.64
C GLU A 284 15.57 -13.00 -5.82
N ARG A 285 14.66 -13.96 -5.57
CA ARG A 285 14.13 -14.86 -6.61
C ARG A 285 13.28 -14.16 -7.68
N THR A 286 12.70 -13.01 -7.37
CA THR A 286 11.97 -12.21 -8.37
C THR A 286 12.95 -11.44 -9.28
N GLY A 287 14.20 -11.23 -8.83
CA GLY A 287 15.27 -10.62 -9.62
C GLY A 287 16.13 -11.61 -10.43
N ALA A 288 16.23 -12.87 -10.00
CA ALA A 288 17.07 -13.89 -10.63
C ALA A 288 16.24 -14.95 -11.37
N GLY A 289 16.12 -14.84 -12.70
CA GLY A 289 15.68 -15.96 -13.55
C GLY A 289 14.28 -15.92 -14.17
N ALA A 290 13.53 -14.82 -14.04
CA ALA A 290 12.44 -14.58 -14.98
C ALA A 290 13.04 -14.06 -16.30
N PRO A 291 12.57 -14.49 -17.49
CA PRO A 291 12.84 -13.75 -18.72
C PRO A 291 12.50 -12.30 -18.43
N ALA A 292 13.35 -11.36 -18.86
CA ALA A 292 13.13 -9.94 -18.68
C ALA A 292 11.89 -9.49 -19.46
N VAL A 293 10.69 -9.86 -18.99
CA VAL A 293 9.50 -9.05 -19.21
C VAL A 293 9.90 -7.72 -18.61
N PRO A 294 10.00 -6.63 -19.39
CA PRO A 294 10.39 -5.35 -18.86
C PRO A 294 9.37 -4.96 -17.81
N GLY A 295 9.69 -5.20 -16.54
CA GLY A 295 8.83 -4.78 -15.44
C GLY A 295 8.61 -3.28 -15.56
N SER A 296 7.38 -2.84 -15.28
CA SER A 296 7.04 -1.42 -15.39
C SER A 296 7.92 -0.58 -14.46
N VAL A 297 7.95 0.73 -14.69
CA VAL A 297 8.64 1.66 -13.79
C VAL A 297 8.14 1.50 -12.35
N LEU A 298 6.82 1.33 -12.18
CA LEU A 298 6.19 1.13 -10.88
C LEU A 298 6.73 -0.11 -10.16
N GLU A 299 6.83 -1.24 -10.87
CA GLU A 299 7.39 -2.48 -10.31
C GLU A 299 8.85 -2.32 -9.89
N THR A 300 9.63 -1.60 -10.70
CA THR A 300 11.02 -1.28 -10.35
C THR A 300 11.08 -0.42 -9.08
N ALA A 301 10.20 0.58 -8.94
CA ALA A 301 10.14 1.44 -7.76
C ALA A 301 9.70 0.67 -6.49
N LEU A 302 8.66 -0.15 -6.59
CA LEU A 302 8.21 -1.02 -5.49
C LEU A 302 9.33 -1.97 -5.04
N ARG A 303 10.10 -2.52 -5.99
CA ARG A 303 11.22 -3.41 -5.70
C ARG A 303 12.39 -2.70 -5.03
N VAL A 304 12.72 -1.47 -5.44
CA VAL A 304 13.72 -0.64 -4.76
C VAL A 304 13.29 -0.40 -3.31
N LEU A 305 12.06 0.08 -3.10
CA LEU A 305 11.53 0.32 -1.76
C LEU A 305 11.51 -0.95 -0.89
N ALA A 306 11.08 -2.08 -1.46
CA ALA A 306 11.07 -3.34 -0.73
C ALA A 306 12.46 -3.81 -0.33
N ALA A 307 13.45 -3.61 -1.21
CA ALA A 307 14.82 -3.95 -0.92
C ALA A 307 15.44 -3.05 0.16
N ASP A 308 15.16 -1.74 0.12
CA ASP A 308 15.62 -0.79 1.14
C ASP A 308 15.11 -1.19 2.52
N HIS A 309 13.82 -1.48 2.65
CA HIS A 309 13.20 -1.94 3.89
C HIS A 309 13.81 -3.27 4.40
N LEU A 310 14.25 -4.15 3.51
CA LEU A 310 14.81 -5.46 3.86
C LEU A 310 16.34 -5.47 3.97
N GLY A 311 17.01 -4.34 3.72
CA GLY A 311 18.47 -4.22 3.70
C GLY A 311 19.12 -5.04 2.59
N VAL A 312 18.50 -5.12 1.41
CA VAL A 312 19.03 -5.83 0.23
C VAL A 312 19.64 -4.82 -0.75
N THR A 313 20.97 -4.82 -0.86
CA THR A 313 21.72 -3.86 -1.68
C THR A 313 21.97 -4.34 -3.12
N ALA A 314 21.91 -5.64 -3.37
CA ALA A 314 22.22 -6.22 -4.67
C ALA A 314 21.32 -5.67 -5.79
N GLY A 315 21.96 -5.09 -6.83
CA GLY A 315 21.30 -4.52 -8.01
C GLY A 315 20.53 -3.22 -7.75
N GLN A 316 20.66 -2.60 -6.58
CA GLN A 316 19.92 -1.38 -6.25
C GLN A 316 20.35 -0.17 -7.10
N ASP A 317 21.65 0.01 -7.32
CA ASP A 317 22.15 1.14 -8.10
C ASP A 317 21.67 1.07 -9.55
N GLU A 318 21.68 -0.12 -10.16
CA GLU A 318 21.16 -0.32 -11.50
C GLU A 318 19.66 -0.02 -11.59
N ARG A 319 18.86 -0.49 -10.61
CA ARG A 319 17.42 -0.21 -10.56
C ARG A 319 17.13 1.28 -10.43
N ARG A 320 17.84 1.98 -9.55
CA ARG A 320 17.70 3.45 -9.39
C ARG A 320 18.15 4.20 -10.64
N ALA A 321 19.25 3.79 -11.26
CA ALA A 321 19.68 4.36 -12.53
C ALA A 321 18.66 4.14 -13.64
N ARG A 322 18.02 2.97 -13.70
CA ARG A 322 16.90 2.68 -14.62
C ARG A 322 15.70 3.58 -14.35
N LEU A 323 15.31 3.77 -13.08
CA LEU A 323 14.25 4.71 -12.71
C LEU A 323 14.59 6.13 -13.18
N ALA A 324 15.78 6.63 -12.85
CA ALA A 324 16.21 7.97 -13.22
C ALA A 324 16.23 8.20 -14.74
N ARG A 325 16.69 7.20 -15.53
CA ARG A 325 16.69 7.25 -17.00
C ARG A 325 15.29 7.20 -17.60
N ALA A 326 14.33 6.54 -16.94
CA ALA A 326 12.96 6.41 -17.42
C ALA A 326 12.08 7.65 -17.14
N GLN A 327 12.62 8.67 -16.45
CA GLN A 327 11.87 9.88 -16.14
C GLN A 327 11.57 10.68 -17.41
N ARG A 328 10.33 11.12 -17.55
CA ARG A 328 9.87 11.98 -18.66
C ARG A 328 10.36 13.43 -18.49
N PRO A 329 10.41 14.23 -19.57
CA PRO A 329 10.84 15.63 -19.51
C PRO A 329 10.05 16.50 -18.51
N ASP A 330 8.77 16.19 -18.28
CA ASP A 330 7.89 16.92 -17.36
C ASP A 330 8.10 16.57 -15.87
N GLY A 331 9.02 15.63 -15.59
CA GLY A 331 9.35 15.12 -14.27
C GLY A 331 8.58 13.86 -13.84
N SER A 332 7.63 13.40 -14.64
CA SER A 332 6.80 12.23 -14.34
C SER A 332 7.41 10.91 -14.80
N TRP A 333 6.71 9.81 -14.49
CA TRP A 333 6.92 8.50 -15.12
C TRP A 333 5.63 8.01 -15.78
N PRO A 334 5.73 7.10 -16.77
CA PRO A 334 4.56 6.48 -17.39
C PRO A 334 3.60 5.85 -16.37
N ALA A 335 2.30 5.95 -16.65
CA ALA A 335 1.29 5.27 -15.85
C ALA A 335 1.50 3.75 -15.89
N ALA A 336 1.24 3.10 -14.77
CA ALA A 336 1.25 1.65 -14.65
C ALA A 336 0.18 1.22 -13.63
N ALA A 337 -0.35 0.02 -13.80
CA ALA A 337 -1.35 -0.54 -12.90
C ALA A 337 -0.77 -0.77 -11.50
N TYR A 338 -1.30 -0.09 -10.49
CA TYR A 338 -0.94 -0.34 -9.09
C TYR A 338 -1.93 -1.31 -8.43
N TYR A 339 -3.22 -1.13 -8.66
CA TYR A 339 -4.28 -1.99 -8.14
C TYR A 339 -5.37 -2.22 -9.21
N ARG A 340 -6.30 -3.13 -8.94
CA ARG A 340 -7.37 -3.53 -9.86
C ARG A 340 -8.66 -3.85 -9.12
N MET A 341 -9.78 -3.83 -9.85
CA MET A 341 -11.02 -4.41 -9.37
C MET A 341 -10.88 -5.94 -9.24
N GLY A 342 -11.44 -6.49 -8.16
CA GLY A 342 -11.37 -7.93 -7.92
C GLY A 342 -12.34 -8.77 -8.77
N ARG A 343 -13.36 -8.16 -9.40
CA ARG A 343 -14.38 -8.87 -10.20
C ARG A 343 -14.20 -8.68 -11.71
N LEU A 344 -13.77 -7.49 -12.12
CA LEU A 344 -13.61 -7.10 -13.51
C LEU A 344 -12.14 -6.73 -13.75
N PRO A 345 -11.56 -6.98 -14.93
CA PRO A 345 -10.17 -6.65 -15.22
C PRO A 345 -10.03 -5.15 -15.52
N VAL A 346 -10.38 -4.32 -14.54
CA VAL A 346 -10.19 -2.87 -14.56
C VAL A 346 -9.05 -2.55 -13.61
N TYR A 347 -8.04 -1.91 -14.15
CA TYR A 347 -6.81 -1.55 -13.47
C TYR A 347 -6.82 -0.06 -13.18
N PHE A 348 -6.23 0.32 -12.06
CA PHE A 348 -6.08 1.68 -11.61
C PHE A 348 -4.60 2.01 -11.48
N GLY A 349 -4.24 3.18 -11.96
CA GLY A 349 -2.86 3.63 -12.07
C GLY A 349 -2.84 5.05 -12.60
N SER A 350 -1.71 5.72 -12.53
CA SER A 350 -1.55 7.02 -13.17
C SER A 350 -0.07 7.36 -13.28
N ALA A 351 0.24 8.33 -14.13
CA ALA A 351 1.57 8.92 -14.15
C ALA A 351 1.91 9.54 -12.78
N TYR A 352 0.92 10.12 -12.10
CA TYR A 352 1.06 10.65 -10.74
C TYR A 352 1.47 9.57 -9.73
N LEU A 353 0.69 8.48 -9.61
CA LEU A 353 0.99 7.40 -8.67
C LEU A 353 2.37 6.79 -8.92
N THR A 354 2.69 6.51 -10.19
CA THR A 354 3.99 5.95 -10.55
C THR A 354 5.13 6.90 -10.19
N THR A 355 4.93 8.21 -10.37
CA THR A 355 5.90 9.24 -9.99
C THR A 355 6.11 9.31 -8.49
N VAL A 356 5.06 9.17 -7.68
CA VAL A 356 5.17 9.16 -6.21
C VAL A 356 6.02 7.97 -5.73
N PHE A 357 5.79 6.78 -6.28
CA PHE A 357 6.62 5.60 -5.98
C PHE A 357 8.07 5.78 -6.45
N ALA A 358 8.28 6.22 -7.69
CA ALA A 358 9.62 6.42 -8.24
C ALA A 358 10.40 7.50 -7.47
N LEU A 359 9.75 8.60 -7.10
CA LEU A 359 10.31 9.63 -6.23
C LEU A 359 10.74 9.04 -4.90
N SER A 360 9.86 8.30 -4.21
CA SER A 360 10.16 7.67 -2.92
C SER A 360 11.35 6.70 -3.04
N ALA A 361 11.40 5.88 -4.09
CA ALA A 361 12.50 4.94 -4.37
C ALA A 361 13.86 5.61 -4.68
N LEU A 362 13.83 6.79 -5.30
CA LEU A 362 15.03 7.56 -5.64
C LEU A 362 15.53 8.43 -4.49
N ARG A 363 14.68 8.75 -3.50
CA ARG A 363 15.12 9.38 -2.27
C ARG A 363 15.95 8.35 -1.49
N THR A 364 17.20 8.67 -1.20
CA THR A 364 18.04 7.81 -0.36
C THR A 364 17.33 7.54 0.95
N ALA A 365 17.17 6.26 1.29
CA ALA A 365 16.49 5.83 2.51
C ALA A 365 17.18 6.47 3.70
N ARG A 366 16.52 7.45 4.31
CA ARG A 366 16.89 7.89 5.66
C ARG A 366 16.41 6.76 6.59
N PRO A 367 17.25 6.27 7.52
CA PRO A 367 16.81 5.26 8.47
C PRO A 367 15.52 5.70 9.13
N ALA A 368 14.58 4.77 9.29
CA ALA A 368 13.25 5.05 9.85
C ALA A 368 13.42 5.85 11.17
N PRO A 369 12.65 6.93 11.38
CA PRO A 369 12.70 7.64 12.65
C PRO A 369 12.41 6.65 13.78
N ALA A 370 13.26 6.67 14.81
CA ALA A 370 13.04 5.90 16.01
C ALA A 370 11.62 6.16 16.54
N VAL A 371 10.97 5.11 17.07
CA VAL A 371 9.67 5.24 17.73
C VAL A 371 9.78 6.39 18.74
N PRO A 372 9.00 7.48 18.62
CA PRO A 372 8.95 8.45 19.69
C PRO A 372 8.48 7.71 20.93
N ALA A 373 9.28 7.73 21.99
CA ALA A 373 8.91 7.12 23.26
C ALA A 373 7.49 7.57 23.64
N PRO A 374 6.63 6.66 24.13
CA PRO A 374 5.30 7.04 24.57
C PRO A 374 5.48 8.19 25.56
N ARG A 375 4.84 9.33 25.29
CA ARG A 375 4.78 10.43 26.25
C ARG A 375 4.02 9.88 27.45
N THR A 376 4.75 9.52 28.49
CA THR A 376 4.18 9.14 29.77
C THR A 376 3.57 10.39 30.39
N GLY A 377 2.25 10.56 30.23
CA GLY A 377 1.50 11.65 30.84
C GLY A 377 0.46 12.24 29.90
N GLU A 378 -0.66 11.53 29.74
CA GLU A 378 -2.01 12.10 29.51
C GLU A 378 -3.07 11.03 29.76
#